data_AF-A0A6A3L1W1-F1
#
_entry.id   AF-A0A6A3L1W1-F1
#
_cell.length_a   1.000
_cell.length_b   1.000
_cell.length_c   1.000
_cell.angle_alpha   90.00
_cell.angle_beta   90.00
_cell.angle_gamma   90.00
#
_symmetry.space_group_name_H-M   'P 1'
#
loop_
_entity.id
_entity.type
_entity.pdbx_description
1 polymer ?
#
loop_
_entity_poly.entity_id
_entity_poly.type
_entity_poly.pdbx_seq_one_letter_code
_entity_poly.pdbx_strand_id
1 'polypeptide(L)'
;MQSALSRSTKTKQPRYDTFFNINDNLDESKQRLHDVNSSTLSDASFLSRLFFSFANPVMNTGNLRQLNFEDLWELKGELRSAAALKEFVEHFERHDKSISKAMAAAYGAEFLRWGLAMLFSTACGLFAPVVLNHVISAFSEVDLDINDLSMWLGVFFVSRFVDAILSTQMNYALELVALRLTVTLKTLLFHKAMRRSLRTKNDPAAVEMSNLLTSDVNNVLWAAFQVNKLWVIPIQIVVAVWMLYVVIGLAAFAGLAVIAVSILASYFLAKFSGAAFVNLMRSKDDRLSVIKEVFTAIQIVKLNAWEGEFTEKIRAVRTIELSAVQRFLYLGAVNITILWSSPLAVSTVSFAVYTITMGKVLTAAKVFTAIALFNMLRDPLRVLPTVIQMFIQAKISIDRFTDFLSLGEFNPTNVTRDDPVQPADVMMAIEDGAFGWTKETALLNHVNLTVKQGDLVVVHGSVGSGKSSLCSALLGEMNKLTGNVFVRGRVAYYSQETWIQNMTIRENILFGLPYDKEKYSRVI
;
A
#
# COMPACT_ATOMS: atom_id res chain seq x y z
N MET A 1 -40.20 -44.73 21.41
CA MET A 1 -40.57 -43.71 20.42
C MET A 1 -39.47 -42.65 20.41
N GLN A 2 -38.73 -42.57 19.28
CA GLN A 2 -38.04 -41.42 18.64
C GLN A 2 -37.52 -40.27 19.55
N SER A 3 -36.33 -39.68 19.43
CA SER A 3 -35.25 -39.60 18.42
C SER A 3 -34.11 -38.77 19.08
N ALA A 4 -32.86 -39.23 19.15
CA ALA A 4 -31.79 -39.07 18.16
C ALA A 4 -31.27 -37.62 17.93
N LEU A 5 -29.98 -37.44 18.27
CA LEU A 5 -28.93 -36.65 17.58
C LEU A 5 -28.89 -35.10 17.68
N SER A 6 -27.88 -34.59 18.40
CA SER A 6 -26.81 -33.76 17.78
C SER A 6 -25.61 -33.59 18.74
N ARG A 7 -24.64 -34.52 18.66
CA ARG A 7 -23.28 -34.27 19.18
C ARG A 7 -22.53 -33.47 18.12
N SER A 8 -22.36 -32.17 18.38
CA SER A 8 -21.44 -31.31 17.63
C SER A 8 -20.01 -31.84 17.80
N THR A 9 -19.53 -32.57 16.79
CA THR A 9 -18.12 -32.86 16.58
C THR A 9 -17.44 -31.55 16.20
N LYS A 10 -16.83 -30.87 17.17
CA LYS A 10 -15.83 -29.85 16.92
C LYS A 10 -14.66 -30.51 16.19
N THR A 11 -14.61 -30.38 14.87
CA THR A 11 -13.43 -30.63 14.06
C THR A 11 -12.33 -29.69 14.54
N LYS A 12 -11.39 -30.21 15.35
CA LYS A 12 -10.13 -29.52 15.63
C LYS A 12 -9.42 -29.33 14.29
N GLN A 13 -9.33 -28.09 13.82
CA GLN A 13 -8.39 -27.74 12.75
C GLN A 13 -6.98 -28.19 13.18
N PRO A 14 -6.20 -28.83 12.30
CA PRO A 14 -4.81 -29.14 12.60
C PRO A 14 -4.04 -27.82 12.78
N ARG A 15 -3.59 -27.55 14.00
CA ARG A 15 -2.61 -26.50 14.27
C ARG A 15 -1.29 -26.94 13.64
N TYR A 16 -0.93 -26.33 12.53
CA TYR A 16 0.45 -26.34 12.06
C TYR A 16 1.26 -25.39 12.94
N ASP A 17 1.64 -25.84 14.13
CA ASP A 17 2.64 -25.16 14.96
C ASP A 17 4.04 -25.53 14.41
N THR A 18 4.33 -25.11 13.17
CA THR A 18 5.65 -25.30 12.54
C THR A 18 6.69 -24.28 12.99
N PHE A 19 6.27 -23.25 13.73
CA PHE A 19 7.15 -22.32 14.41
C PHE A 19 6.77 -22.28 15.89
N PHE A 20 7.69 -22.67 16.76
CA PHE A 20 7.57 -22.31 18.17
C PHE A 20 7.48 -20.78 18.25
N ASN A 21 6.52 -20.27 19.02
CA ASN A 21 6.29 -18.84 19.20
C ASN A 21 7.43 -18.26 20.05
N ILE A 22 8.60 -18.03 19.45
CA ILE A 22 9.79 -17.45 20.12
C ILE A 22 9.49 -16.03 20.64
N ASN A 23 8.45 -15.38 20.11
CA ASN A 23 8.03 -14.05 20.55
C ASN A 23 7.37 -14.03 21.93
N ASP A 24 6.79 -15.11 22.46
CA ASP A 24 6.09 -15.01 23.76
C ASP A 24 7.06 -14.74 24.93
N ASN A 25 8.32 -15.21 24.86
CA ASN A 25 9.33 -14.96 25.90
C ASN A 25 10.22 -13.72 25.61
N LEU A 26 10.32 -13.29 24.36
CA LEU A 26 10.96 -12.01 23.99
C LEU A 26 10.01 -10.82 24.26
N ASP A 27 8.69 -11.03 24.20
CA ASP A 27 7.68 -10.04 24.54
C ASP A 27 7.70 -9.68 26.02
N GLU A 28 7.92 -10.62 26.95
CA GLU A 28 7.91 -10.29 28.40
C GLU A 28 9.05 -9.36 28.83
N SER A 29 10.24 -9.48 28.20
CA SER A 29 11.40 -8.63 28.53
C SER A 29 11.30 -7.25 27.89
N LYS A 30 10.68 -7.13 26.71
CA LYS A 30 10.32 -5.84 26.09
C LYS A 30 9.14 -5.16 26.78
N GLN A 31 8.13 -5.92 27.22
CA GLN A 31 6.98 -5.40 27.98
C GLN A 31 7.41 -4.72 29.28
N ARG A 32 8.37 -5.31 30.02
CA ARG A 32 8.85 -4.73 31.30
C ARG A 32 9.60 -3.39 31.15
N LEU A 33 10.12 -3.05 29.98
CA LEU A 33 10.77 -1.76 29.71
C LEU A 33 9.78 -0.69 29.20
N HIS A 34 8.65 -1.10 28.59
CA HIS A 34 7.67 -0.17 28.00
C HIS A 34 6.57 0.31 28.96
N ASP A 35 6.33 -0.40 30.07
CA ASP A 35 5.30 -0.05 31.05
C ASP A 35 5.63 1.21 31.88
N VAL A 36 6.90 1.66 31.89
CA VAL A 36 7.33 2.70 32.84
C VAL A 36 7.09 4.13 32.34
N ASN A 37 6.87 4.42 31.04
CA ASN A 37 6.72 5.83 30.61
C ASN A 37 6.02 6.15 29.27
N SER A 38 5.38 5.21 28.56
CA SER A 38 4.75 5.54 27.27
C SER A 38 3.22 5.61 27.39
N SER A 39 2.69 6.83 27.48
CA SER A 39 1.26 7.08 27.28
C SER A 39 0.89 6.66 25.85
N THR A 40 0.41 5.42 25.68
CA THR A 40 0.04 4.91 24.36
C THR A 40 -1.25 5.58 23.86
N LEU A 41 -1.55 5.48 22.56
CA LEU A 41 -2.77 6.04 21.97
C LEU A 41 -4.04 5.63 22.73
N SER A 42 -4.08 4.39 23.26
CA SER A 42 -5.21 3.86 24.04
C SER A 42 -5.39 4.53 25.40
N ASP A 43 -4.32 5.09 25.97
CA ASP A 43 -4.31 5.64 27.33
C ASP A 43 -4.37 7.18 27.31
N ALA A 44 -4.23 7.78 26.12
CA ALA A 44 -4.30 9.21 25.93
C ALA A 44 -5.72 9.76 26.21
N SER A 45 -5.77 10.88 26.94
CA SER A 45 -7.01 11.63 27.19
C SER A 45 -7.63 12.16 25.89
N PHE A 46 -8.91 12.53 25.94
CA PHE A 46 -9.61 13.07 24.76
C PHE A 46 -8.89 14.28 24.15
N LEU A 47 -8.48 15.25 24.99
CA LEU A 47 -7.72 16.43 24.53
C LEU A 47 -6.37 16.04 23.93
N SER A 48 -5.70 15.03 24.53
CA SER A 48 -4.43 14.55 24.01
C SER A 48 -4.56 13.89 22.65
N ARG A 49 -5.66 13.19 22.39
CA ARG A 49 -5.98 12.63 21.07
C ARG A 49 -6.38 13.71 20.08
N LEU A 50 -7.17 14.70 20.53
CA LEU A 50 -7.66 15.80 19.70
C LEU A 50 -6.52 16.65 19.12
N PHE A 51 -5.49 16.90 19.93
CA PHE A 51 -4.33 17.72 19.55
C PHE A 51 -3.05 16.92 19.26
N PHE A 52 -3.14 15.58 19.21
CA PHE A 52 -2.00 14.69 18.98
C PHE A 52 -0.83 14.86 19.98
N SER A 53 -1.07 15.43 21.16
CA SER A 53 -0.01 15.71 22.13
C SER A 53 0.60 14.44 22.74
N PHE A 54 -0.04 13.28 22.56
CA PHE A 54 0.53 11.98 22.95
C PHE A 54 1.81 11.65 22.17
N ALA A 55 2.04 12.28 21.01
CA ALA A 55 3.27 12.13 20.23
C ALA A 55 4.42 13.05 20.65
N ASN A 56 4.15 14.04 21.50
CA ASN A 56 5.18 14.98 21.98
C ASN A 56 6.40 14.28 22.63
N PRO A 57 6.25 13.22 23.45
CA PRO A 57 7.40 12.53 24.03
C PRO A 57 8.36 11.98 22.97
N VAL A 58 7.85 11.28 21.95
CA VAL A 58 8.66 10.70 20.86
C VAL A 58 9.29 11.81 20.02
N MET A 59 8.54 12.88 19.72
CA MET A 59 9.06 14.04 18.99
C MET A 59 10.21 14.73 19.76
N ASN A 60 10.07 14.87 21.08
CA ASN A 60 11.11 15.44 21.94
C ASN A 60 12.35 14.55 21.99
N THR A 61 12.18 13.22 22.09
CA THR A 61 13.30 12.28 22.00
C THR A 61 14.01 12.40 20.65
N GLY A 62 13.25 12.51 19.55
CA GLY A 62 13.78 12.71 18.20
C GLY A 62 14.54 14.03 18.00
N ASN A 63 14.17 15.08 18.75
CA ASN A 63 14.90 16.36 18.77
C ASN A 63 16.24 16.24 19.52
N LEU A 64 16.33 15.35 20.51
CA LEU A 64 17.53 15.18 21.34
C LEU A 64 18.52 14.17 20.74
N ARG A 65 18.02 13.10 20.12
CA ARG A 65 18.84 12.07 19.47
C ARG A 65 18.08 11.38 18.34
N GLN A 66 18.82 10.70 17.47
CA GLN A 66 18.22 9.81 16.48
C GLN A 66 17.41 8.72 17.18
N LEU A 67 16.18 8.50 16.69
CA LEU A 67 15.27 7.48 17.19
C LEU A 67 15.76 6.09 16.83
N ASN A 68 15.73 5.18 17.80
CA ASN A 68 15.99 3.76 17.63
C ASN A 68 14.67 2.98 17.58
N PHE A 69 14.73 1.71 17.17
CA PHE A 69 13.54 0.86 17.11
C PHE A 69 12.84 0.70 18.47
N GLU A 70 13.61 0.76 19.56
CA GLU A 70 13.12 0.69 20.94
C GLU A 70 12.33 1.94 21.38
N ASP A 71 12.51 3.07 20.69
CA ASP A 71 11.78 4.31 20.98
C ASP A 71 10.39 4.33 20.32
N LEU A 72 10.11 3.37 19.43
CA LEU A 72 8.83 3.27 18.73
C LEU A 72 7.80 2.54 19.59
N TRP A 73 6.55 2.97 19.51
CA TRP A 73 5.48 2.29 20.21
C TRP A 73 5.12 0.97 19.54
N GLU A 74 4.88 -0.04 20.36
CA GLU A 74 4.22 -1.24 19.89
C GLU A 74 2.75 -0.97 19.55
N LEU A 75 2.30 -1.54 18.43
CA LEU A 75 0.91 -1.48 18.02
C LEU A 75 0.06 -2.36 18.96
N LYS A 76 -1.06 -1.80 19.45
CA LYS A 76 -2.03 -2.49 20.32
C LYS A 76 -3.39 -2.65 19.61
N GLY A 77 -4.15 -3.64 20.04
CA GLY A 77 -5.55 -3.86 19.63
C GLY A 77 -5.74 -4.07 18.13
N GLU A 78 -6.67 -3.32 17.54
CA GLU A 78 -7.11 -3.39 16.13
C GLU A 78 -6.00 -3.09 15.12
N LEU A 79 -4.90 -2.46 15.54
CA LEU A 79 -3.77 -2.15 14.68
C LEU A 79 -2.81 -3.34 14.50
N ARG A 80 -2.98 -4.44 15.25
CA ARG A 80 -2.20 -5.68 15.06
C ARG A 80 -2.76 -6.49 13.89
N SER A 81 -1.86 -7.11 13.12
CA SER A 81 -2.21 -7.90 11.92
C SER A 81 -3.23 -9.01 12.18
N ALA A 82 -3.11 -9.72 13.31
CA ALA A 82 -4.03 -10.79 13.67
C ALA A 82 -5.46 -10.30 13.91
N ALA A 83 -5.63 -9.15 14.57
CA ALA A 83 -6.94 -8.58 14.85
C ALA A 83 -7.59 -8.04 13.57
N ALA A 84 -6.84 -7.23 12.80
CA ALA A 84 -7.31 -6.66 11.53
C ALA A 84 -7.70 -7.75 10.51
N LEU A 85 -6.90 -8.83 10.42
CA LEU A 85 -7.21 -9.96 9.55
C LEU A 85 -8.49 -10.67 9.97
N LYS A 86 -8.68 -10.93 11.28
CA LYS A 86 -9.85 -11.65 11.78
C LYS A 86 -11.14 -10.94 11.40
N GLU A 87 -11.22 -9.64 11.64
CA GLU A 87 -12.38 -8.82 11.31
C GLU A 87 -12.67 -8.85 9.79
N PHE A 88 -11.65 -8.64 8.96
CA PHE A 88 -11.85 -8.62 7.51
C PHE A 88 -12.22 -9.98 6.92
N VAL A 89 -11.63 -11.08 7.41
CA VAL A 89 -11.91 -12.43 6.90
C VAL A 89 -13.37 -12.81 7.15
N GLU A 90 -13.97 -12.40 8.27
CA GLU A 90 -15.40 -12.61 8.52
C GLU A 90 -16.27 -11.94 7.44
N HIS A 91 -15.92 -10.73 7.01
CA HIS A 91 -16.60 -10.05 5.92
C HIS A 91 -16.27 -10.66 4.54
N PHE A 92 -15.04 -11.09 4.33
CA PHE A 92 -14.55 -11.70 3.09
C PHE A 92 -15.27 -13.02 2.78
N GLU A 93 -15.39 -13.92 3.76
CA GLU A 93 -16.09 -15.19 3.60
C GLU A 93 -17.61 -14.98 3.42
N ARG A 94 -18.21 -13.97 4.08
CA ARG A 94 -19.64 -13.64 3.91
C ARG A 94 -20.01 -13.07 2.53
N HIS A 95 -19.05 -12.52 1.79
CA HIS A 95 -19.27 -11.84 0.52
C HIS A 95 -18.57 -12.54 -0.65
N ASP A 96 -18.68 -13.87 -0.72
CA ASP A 96 -18.18 -14.71 -1.82
C ASP A 96 -16.69 -14.51 -2.13
N LYS A 97 -15.87 -14.20 -1.10
CA LYS A 97 -14.42 -13.94 -1.26
C LYS A 97 -14.10 -12.79 -2.20
N SER A 98 -15.01 -11.80 -2.30
CA SER A 98 -14.77 -10.57 -3.04
C SER A 98 -14.12 -9.51 -2.15
N ILE A 99 -12.90 -9.08 -2.50
CA ILE A 99 -12.13 -8.09 -1.74
C ILE A 99 -12.90 -6.77 -1.65
N SER A 100 -13.44 -6.27 -2.78
CA SER A 100 -14.14 -4.98 -2.82
C SER A 100 -15.40 -4.95 -1.97
N LYS A 101 -16.22 -6.03 -2.00
CA LYS A 101 -17.41 -6.16 -1.16
C LYS A 101 -17.04 -6.27 0.32
N ALA A 102 -16.02 -7.05 0.65
CA ALA A 102 -15.53 -7.19 2.02
C ALA A 102 -15.02 -5.85 2.58
N MET A 103 -14.26 -5.10 1.77
CA MET A 103 -13.79 -3.76 2.12
C MET A 103 -14.96 -2.79 2.37
N ALA A 104 -15.97 -2.79 1.50
CA ALA A 104 -17.14 -1.95 1.65
C ALA A 104 -17.94 -2.31 2.92
N ALA A 105 -18.06 -3.60 3.24
CA ALA A 105 -18.78 -4.06 4.42
C ALA A 105 -18.02 -3.77 5.73
N ALA A 106 -16.70 -3.97 5.75
CA ALA A 106 -15.88 -3.78 6.94
C ALA A 106 -15.63 -2.29 7.25
N TYR A 107 -15.26 -1.50 6.24
CA TYR A 107 -14.78 -0.13 6.43
C TYR A 107 -15.70 0.95 5.86
N GLY A 108 -16.73 0.58 5.10
CA GLY A 108 -17.57 1.55 4.36
C GLY A 108 -18.30 2.54 5.27
N ALA A 109 -18.77 2.11 6.44
CA ALA A 109 -19.40 3.00 7.42
C ALA A 109 -18.41 4.04 7.97
N GLU A 110 -17.16 3.66 8.20
CA GLU A 110 -16.12 4.58 8.66
C GLU A 110 -15.73 5.57 7.57
N PHE A 111 -15.53 5.08 6.33
CA PHE A 111 -15.30 5.94 5.17
C PHE A 111 -16.42 6.95 4.99
N LEU A 112 -17.69 6.55 5.12
CA LEU A 112 -18.83 7.44 5.00
C LEU A 112 -18.86 8.49 6.13
N ARG A 113 -18.67 8.10 7.39
CA ARG A 113 -18.62 9.05 8.53
C ARG A 113 -17.55 10.12 8.33
N TRP A 114 -16.34 9.71 7.99
CA TRP A 114 -15.24 10.64 7.72
C TRP A 114 -15.42 11.41 6.41
N GLY A 115 -16.13 10.84 5.44
CA GLY A 115 -16.49 11.53 4.22
C GLY A 115 -17.52 12.64 4.43
N LEU A 116 -18.47 12.45 5.34
CA LEU A 116 -19.38 13.52 5.77
C LEU A 116 -18.62 14.63 6.51
N ALA A 117 -17.65 14.28 7.35
CA ALA A 117 -16.74 15.26 7.96
C ALA A 117 -15.93 16.03 6.89
N MET A 118 -15.48 15.34 5.84
CA MET A 118 -14.79 15.97 4.70
C MET A 118 -15.69 16.95 3.96
N LEU A 119 -16.97 16.58 3.76
CA LEU A 119 -17.95 17.45 3.13
C LEU A 119 -18.18 18.72 3.98
N PHE A 120 -18.30 18.58 5.30
CA PHE A 120 -18.40 19.72 6.21
C PHE A 120 -17.15 20.61 6.18
N SER A 121 -15.96 20.01 6.20
CA SER A 121 -14.69 20.72 6.04
C SER A 121 -14.63 21.50 4.72
N THR A 122 -15.10 20.89 3.64
CA THR A 122 -15.19 21.53 2.32
C THR A 122 -16.20 22.68 2.33
N ALA A 123 -17.34 22.52 2.99
CA ALA A 123 -18.34 23.57 3.15
C ALA A 123 -17.80 24.74 3.99
N CYS A 124 -17.03 24.46 5.06
CA CYS A 124 -16.28 25.48 5.77
C CYS A 124 -15.37 26.20 4.78
N GLY A 125 -14.50 25.50 4.05
CA GLY A 125 -13.66 26.08 3.00
C GLY A 125 -14.42 27.09 2.12
N LEU A 126 -15.57 26.69 1.59
CA LEU A 126 -16.44 27.50 0.71
C LEU A 126 -17.16 28.65 1.42
N PHE A 127 -17.25 28.64 2.75
CA PHE A 127 -17.78 29.76 3.51
C PHE A 127 -16.85 30.99 3.48
N ALA A 128 -15.52 30.81 3.29
CA ALA A 128 -14.57 31.92 3.35
C ALA A 128 -14.83 33.02 2.30
N PRO A 129 -15.05 32.69 1.01
CA PRO A 129 -15.41 33.71 0.02
C PRO A 129 -16.75 34.41 0.31
N VAL A 130 -17.72 33.74 0.96
CA VAL A 130 -19.01 34.37 1.33
C VAL A 130 -18.79 35.43 2.40
N VAL A 131 -18.04 35.09 3.45
CA VAL A 131 -17.67 36.03 4.51
C VAL A 131 -16.89 37.20 3.92
N LEU A 132 -15.95 36.94 3.02
CA LEU A 132 -15.18 37.98 2.35
C LEU A 132 -16.09 38.93 1.54
N ASN A 133 -17.08 38.39 0.83
CA ASN A 133 -18.05 39.21 0.09
C ASN A 133 -18.84 40.12 1.01
N HIS A 134 -19.35 39.56 2.11
CA HIS A 134 -20.19 40.25 3.08
C HIS A 134 -19.41 41.38 3.78
N VAL A 135 -18.22 41.06 4.28
CA VAL A 135 -17.33 42.01 4.95
C VAL A 135 -17.02 43.21 4.04
N ILE A 136 -16.60 42.97 2.80
CA ILE A 136 -16.23 44.06 1.88
C ILE A 136 -17.47 44.88 1.47
N SER A 137 -18.64 44.25 1.34
CA SER A 137 -19.88 44.94 1.02
C SER A 137 -20.33 45.84 2.18
N ALA A 138 -20.25 45.36 3.43
CA ALA A 138 -20.57 46.14 4.63
C ALA A 138 -19.68 47.38 4.79
N PHE A 139 -18.38 47.27 4.44
CA PHE A 139 -17.47 48.43 4.43
C PHE A 139 -17.78 49.47 3.33
N SER A 140 -18.63 49.13 2.36
CA SER A 140 -19.05 50.04 1.29
C SER A 140 -20.34 50.80 1.62
N GLU A 141 -21.02 50.45 2.72
CA GLU A 141 -22.24 51.12 3.19
C GLU A 141 -21.91 52.31 4.10
N VAL A 142 -22.84 53.29 4.18
CA VAL A 142 -22.62 54.54 4.94
C VAL A 142 -22.70 54.32 6.45
N ASP A 143 -23.58 53.42 6.90
CA ASP A 143 -23.74 53.04 8.31
C ASP A 143 -23.22 51.62 8.51
N LEU A 144 -22.15 51.49 9.30
CA LEU A 144 -21.47 50.22 9.50
C LEU A 144 -22.02 49.50 10.75
N ASP A 145 -22.72 48.38 10.55
CA ASP A 145 -23.18 47.53 11.64
C ASP A 145 -22.03 46.65 12.17
N ILE A 146 -21.41 47.11 13.26
CA ILE A 146 -20.31 46.41 13.94
C ILE A 146 -20.77 45.07 14.54
N ASN A 147 -22.03 44.95 14.95
CA ASN A 147 -22.55 43.72 15.54
C ASN A 147 -22.72 42.63 14.48
N ASP A 148 -23.26 42.98 13.32
CA ASP A 148 -23.33 42.05 12.19
C ASP A 148 -21.92 41.64 11.72
N LEU A 149 -21.02 42.61 11.52
CA LEU A 149 -19.65 42.31 11.08
C LEU A 149 -18.89 41.41 12.06
N SER A 150 -18.98 41.69 13.37
CA SER A 150 -18.34 40.87 14.40
C SER A 150 -18.94 39.47 14.50
N MET A 151 -20.26 39.32 14.27
CA MET A 151 -20.92 38.01 14.21
C MET A 151 -20.39 37.18 13.03
N TRP A 152 -20.34 37.74 11.82
CA TRP A 152 -19.83 37.05 10.64
C TRP A 152 -18.35 36.64 10.78
N LEU A 153 -17.51 37.54 11.29
CA LEU A 153 -16.11 37.24 11.55
C LEU A 153 -15.93 36.21 12.67
N GLY A 154 -16.75 36.28 13.73
CA GLY A 154 -16.75 35.31 14.82
C GLY A 154 -17.15 33.91 14.35
N VAL A 155 -18.24 33.79 13.59
CA VAL A 155 -18.68 32.52 12.98
C VAL A 155 -17.61 32.00 12.01
N PHE A 156 -16.99 32.88 11.22
CA PHE A 156 -15.90 32.49 10.33
C PHE A 156 -14.70 31.92 11.09
N PHE A 157 -14.25 32.59 12.16
CA PHE A 157 -13.16 32.12 13.01
C PHE A 157 -13.49 30.75 13.63
N VAL A 158 -14.68 30.60 14.21
CA VAL A 158 -15.14 29.32 14.78
C VAL A 158 -15.16 28.23 13.70
N SER A 159 -15.67 28.54 12.50
CA SER A 159 -15.69 27.57 11.38
C SER A 159 -14.29 27.11 10.98
N ARG A 160 -13.30 28.02 10.90
CA ARG A 160 -11.90 27.70 10.58
C ARG A 160 -11.23 26.89 11.69
N PHE A 161 -11.51 27.21 12.93
CA PHE A 161 -10.96 26.49 14.07
C PHE A 161 -11.49 25.05 14.14
N VAL A 162 -12.81 24.87 14.00
CA VAL A 162 -13.43 23.54 13.95
C VAL A 162 -12.95 22.75 12.74
N ASP A 163 -12.86 23.38 11.57
CA ASP A 163 -12.35 22.76 10.34
C ASP A 163 -10.90 22.27 10.50
N ALA A 164 -10.02 23.08 11.10
CA ALA A 164 -8.63 22.68 11.34
C ALA A 164 -8.52 21.42 12.22
N ILE A 165 -9.34 21.31 13.27
CA ILE A 165 -9.38 20.13 14.12
C ILE A 165 -9.98 18.94 13.38
N LEU A 166 -11.14 19.12 12.75
CA LEU A 166 -11.88 18.05 12.10
C LEU A 166 -11.12 17.46 10.91
N SER A 167 -10.56 18.31 10.04
CA SER A 167 -9.80 17.87 8.87
C SER A 167 -8.55 17.09 9.28
N THR A 168 -7.85 17.51 10.33
CA THR A 168 -6.68 16.80 10.87
C THR A 168 -7.07 15.43 11.43
N GLN A 169 -8.12 15.38 12.27
CA GLN A 169 -8.62 14.12 12.84
C GLN A 169 -9.12 13.15 11.77
N MET A 170 -9.84 13.68 10.78
CA MET A 170 -10.33 12.91 9.65
C MET A 170 -9.19 12.32 8.82
N ASN A 171 -8.16 13.10 8.48
CA ASN A 171 -7.01 12.61 7.73
C ASN A 171 -6.31 11.48 8.49
N TYR A 172 -6.07 11.68 9.80
CA TYR A 172 -5.48 10.65 10.66
C TYR A 172 -6.32 9.36 10.71
N ALA A 173 -7.63 9.49 10.88
CA ALA A 173 -8.52 8.33 10.96
C ALA A 173 -8.61 7.58 9.62
N LEU A 174 -8.70 8.29 8.50
CA LEU A 174 -8.67 7.68 7.15
C LEU A 174 -7.33 6.98 6.89
N GLU A 175 -6.21 7.56 7.35
CA GLU A 175 -4.90 6.92 7.25
C GLU A 175 -4.85 5.60 8.04
N LEU A 176 -5.38 5.58 9.26
CA LEU A 176 -5.45 4.35 10.06
C LEU A 176 -6.29 3.25 9.39
N VAL A 177 -7.46 3.59 8.84
CA VAL A 177 -8.34 2.63 8.15
C VAL A 177 -7.61 2.01 6.95
N ALA A 178 -6.96 2.85 6.14
CA ALA A 178 -6.23 2.39 4.97
C ALA A 178 -4.98 1.56 5.34
N LEU A 179 -4.31 1.86 6.45
CA LEU A 179 -3.22 1.02 6.99
C LEU A 179 -3.73 -0.35 7.45
N ARG A 180 -4.85 -0.40 8.20
CA ARG A 180 -5.48 -1.67 8.63
C ARG A 180 -5.85 -2.55 7.43
N LEU A 181 -6.44 -1.94 6.40
CA LEU A 181 -6.73 -2.59 5.14
C LEU A 181 -5.46 -3.18 4.49
N THR A 182 -4.39 -2.39 4.43
CA THR A 182 -3.12 -2.81 3.83
C THR A 182 -2.50 -3.99 4.57
N VAL A 183 -2.44 -3.92 5.90
CA VAL A 183 -1.93 -5.03 6.73
C VAL A 183 -2.75 -6.29 6.52
N THR A 184 -4.06 -6.15 6.44
CA THR A 184 -4.99 -7.25 6.17
C THR A 184 -4.71 -7.91 4.82
N LEU A 185 -4.63 -7.12 3.73
CA LEU A 185 -4.37 -7.64 2.39
C LEU A 185 -3.00 -8.34 2.30
N LYS A 186 -1.96 -7.76 2.94
CA LYS A 186 -0.63 -8.38 3.02
C LYS A 186 -0.66 -9.69 3.79
N THR A 187 -1.39 -9.75 4.89
CA THR A 187 -1.49 -10.96 5.72
C THR A 187 -2.29 -12.05 5.00
N LEU A 188 -3.38 -11.68 4.31
CA LEU A 188 -4.16 -12.60 3.48
C LEU A 188 -3.32 -13.18 2.33
N LEU A 189 -2.54 -12.33 1.66
CA LEU A 189 -1.60 -12.75 0.61
C LEU A 189 -0.54 -13.71 1.16
N PHE A 190 0.02 -13.41 2.33
CA PHE A 190 1.02 -14.26 2.98
C PHE A 190 0.43 -15.64 3.33
N HIS A 191 -0.77 -15.68 3.93
CA HIS A 191 -1.45 -16.94 4.22
C HIS A 191 -1.76 -17.75 2.96
N LYS A 192 -2.19 -17.08 1.88
CA LYS A 192 -2.41 -17.74 0.59
C LYS A 192 -1.11 -18.31 0.03
N ALA A 193 -0.03 -17.53 0.04
CA ALA A 193 1.27 -17.94 -0.47
C ALA A 193 1.81 -19.19 0.26
N MET A 194 1.64 -19.24 1.58
CA MET A 194 2.03 -20.40 2.40
C MET A 194 1.21 -21.67 2.15
N ARG A 195 0.01 -21.55 1.53
CA ARG A 195 -0.88 -22.68 1.24
C ARG A 195 -0.97 -23.02 -0.24
N ARG A 196 -0.36 -22.21 -1.10
CA ARG A 196 -0.44 -22.39 -2.54
C ARG A 196 0.29 -23.68 -2.94
N SER A 197 -0.31 -24.46 -3.84
CA SER A 197 0.38 -25.62 -4.41
C SER A 197 1.58 -25.17 -5.26
N LEU A 198 2.74 -25.79 -5.10
CA LEU A 198 3.89 -25.55 -5.98
C LEU A 198 3.57 -26.03 -7.40
N ARG A 199 3.45 -25.08 -8.33
CA ARG A 199 3.56 -25.33 -9.76
C ARG A 199 5.03 -25.17 -10.15
N THR A 200 5.41 -25.83 -11.24
CA THR A 200 6.77 -25.99 -11.80
C THR A 200 7.73 -24.83 -11.50
N LYS A 201 9.04 -25.14 -11.40
CA LYS A 201 10.17 -24.26 -11.01
C LYS A 201 10.21 -22.83 -11.59
N ASN A 202 9.51 -22.55 -12.70
CA ASN A 202 9.37 -21.24 -13.33
C ASN A 202 7.96 -20.68 -13.15
N ASP A 203 7.45 -20.66 -11.92
CA ASP A 203 6.08 -20.21 -11.63
C ASP A 203 6.00 -18.68 -11.79
N PRO A 204 5.29 -18.16 -12.83
CA PRO A 204 5.12 -16.71 -13.00
C PRO A 204 4.47 -16.06 -11.79
N ALA A 205 3.71 -16.82 -10.99
CA ALA A 205 3.05 -16.31 -9.81
C ALA A 205 4.01 -15.95 -8.67
N ALA A 206 5.29 -16.35 -8.70
CA ALA A 206 6.28 -15.90 -7.70
C ALA A 206 6.71 -14.43 -7.95
N VAL A 207 6.92 -14.06 -9.21
CA VAL A 207 7.17 -12.66 -9.60
C VAL A 207 5.93 -11.81 -9.34
N GLU A 208 4.76 -12.37 -9.65
CA GLU A 208 3.48 -11.74 -9.37
C GLU A 208 3.27 -11.49 -7.87
N MET A 209 3.62 -12.44 -6.99
CA MET A 209 3.51 -12.25 -5.54
C MET A 209 4.35 -11.08 -5.01
N SER A 210 5.57 -10.90 -5.51
CA SER A 210 6.43 -9.78 -5.10
C SER A 210 5.81 -8.44 -5.50
N ASN A 211 5.29 -8.35 -6.73
CA ASN A 211 4.56 -7.17 -7.20
C ASN A 211 3.27 -6.93 -6.42
N LEU A 212 2.53 -8.01 -6.11
CA LEU A 212 1.32 -7.94 -5.31
C LEU A 212 1.61 -7.33 -3.93
N LEU A 213 2.63 -7.85 -3.24
CA LEU A 213 3.02 -7.41 -1.90
C LEU A 213 3.54 -5.96 -1.86
N THR A 214 4.13 -5.49 -2.96
CA THR A 214 4.76 -4.17 -3.05
C THR A 214 3.86 -3.15 -3.73
N SER A 215 3.74 -3.17 -5.06
CA SER A 215 3.08 -2.13 -5.84
C SER A 215 1.56 -2.21 -5.77
N ASP A 216 0.98 -3.40 -5.85
CA ASP A 216 -0.48 -3.53 -5.93
C ASP A 216 -1.19 -3.23 -4.61
N VAL A 217 -0.66 -3.70 -3.47
CA VAL A 217 -1.19 -3.26 -2.16
C VAL A 217 -1.07 -1.74 -2.01
N ASN A 218 0.05 -1.16 -2.44
CA ASN A 218 0.23 0.30 -2.35
C ASN A 218 -0.79 1.05 -3.23
N ASN A 219 -1.11 0.55 -4.43
CA ASN A 219 -2.16 1.15 -5.26
C ASN A 219 -3.52 1.15 -4.54
N VAL A 220 -3.88 0.04 -3.89
CA VAL A 220 -5.11 -0.06 -3.09
C VAL A 220 -5.07 0.87 -1.88
N LEU A 221 -3.93 0.98 -1.20
CA LEU A 221 -3.72 1.91 -0.08
C LEU A 221 -3.93 3.37 -0.51
N TRP A 222 -3.29 3.78 -1.61
CA TRP A 222 -3.42 5.15 -2.12
C TRP A 222 -4.85 5.47 -2.53
N ALA A 223 -5.55 4.53 -3.18
CA ALA A 223 -6.96 4.73 -3.49
C ALA A 223 -7.82 4.85 -2.22
N ALA A 224 -7.56 4.01 -1.20
CA ALA A 224 -8.26 4.06 0.08
C ALA A 224 -8.15 5.45 0.76
N PHE A 225 -6.97 6.08 0.74
CA PHE A 225 -6.80 7.46 1.25
C PHE A 225 -7.63 8.50 0.49
N GLN A 226 -7.99 8.25 -0.77
CA GLN A 226 -8.68 9.22 -1.63
C GLN A 226 -10.17 8.88 -1.88
N VAL A 227 -10.73 7.83 -1.24
CA VAL A 227 -12.14 7.40 -1.42
C VAL A 227 -13.14 8.54 -1.32
N ASN A 228 -13.03 9.37 -0.28
CA ASN A 228 -13.99 10.44 -0.08
C ASN A 228 -13.87 11.57 -1.09
N LYS A 229 -12.67 11.79 -1.64
CA LYS A 229 -12.47 12.81 -2.69
C LYS A 229 -13.21 12.49 -3.98
N LEU A 230 -13.46 11.21 -4.27
CA LEU A 230 -14.15 10.79 -5.50
C LEU A 230 -15.55 11.40 -5.64
N TRP A 231 -16.25 11.61 -4.51
CA TRP A 231 -17.59 12.17 -4.49
C TRP A 231 -17.66 13.59 -3.91
N VAL A 232 -16.78 13.94 -2.96
CA VAL A 232 -16.73 15.30 -2.39
C VAL A 232 -16.24 16.34 -3.41
N ILE A 233 -15.22 16.02 -4.23
CA ILE A 233 -14.68 16.97 -5.22
C ILE A 233 -15.73 17.36 -6.28
N PRO A 234 -16.48 16.42 -6.91
CA PRO A 234 -17.56 16.79 -7.81
C PRO A 234 -18.60 17.73 -7.18
N ILE A 235 -19.02 17.46 -5.94
CA ILE A 235 -19.96 18.32 -5.22
C ILE A 235 -19.34 19.71 -4.99
N GLN A 236 -18.09 19.77 -4.55
CA GLN A 236 -17.35 21.02 -4.34
C GLN A 236 -17.28 21.86 -5.63
N ILE A 237 -16.99 21.23 -6.77
CA ILE A 237 -16.94 21.90 -8.08
C ILE A 237 -18.31 22.50 -8.41
N VAL A 238 -19.39 21.72 -8.28
CA VAL A 238 -20.75 22.18 -8.58
C VAL A 238 -21.14 23.36 -7.69
N VAL A 239 -20.91 23.27 -6.38
CA VAL A 239 -21.25 24.34 -5.43
C VAL A 239 -20.41 25.58 -5.70
N ALA A 240 -19.09 25.45 -5.92
CA ALA A 240 -18.21 26.59 -6.20
C ALA A 240 -18.57 27.29 -7.52
N VAL A 241 -18.91 26.55 -8.57
CA VAL A 241 -19.38 27.10 -9.85
C VAL A 241 -20.72 27.82 -9.67
N TRP A 242 -21.64 27.25 -8.89
CA TRP A 242 -22.91 27.91 -8.56
C TRP A 242 -22.67 29.21 -7.79
N MET A 243 -21.79 29.23 -6.79
CA MET A 243 -21.43 30.45 -6.06
C MET A 243 -20.79 31.50 -6.97
N LEU A 244 -19.89 31.10 -7.89
CA LEU A 244 -19.32 32.01 -8.90
C LEU A 244 -20.42 32.62 -9.78
N TYR A 245 -21.38 31.81 -10.22
CA TYR A 245 -22.52 32.28 -11.00
C TYR A 245 -23.37 33.28 -10.22
N VAL A 246 -23.56 33.10 -8.91
CA VAL A 246 -24.27 34.09 -8.07
C VAL A 246 -23.52 35.42 -8.01
N VAL A 247 -22.18 35.41 -7.93
CA VAL A 247 -21.37 36.64 -7.77
C VAL A 247 -21.21 37.41 -9.09
N ILE A 248 -20.87 36.73 -10.19
CA ILE A 248 -20.53 37.36 -11.48
C ILE A 248 -21.38 36.87 -12.68
N GLY A 249 -22.41 36.06 -12.46
CA GLY A 249 -23.32 35.61 -13.52
C GLY A 249 -22.63 34.77 -14.60
N LEU A 250 -23.03 34.98 -15.86
CA LEU A 250 -22.51 34.23 -17.02
C LEU A 250 -21.00 34.44 -17.26
N ALA A 251 -20.42 35.53 -16.75
CA ALA A 251 -18.98 35.78 -16.83
C ALA A 251 -18.16 34.70 -16.10
N ALA A 252 -18.74 33.97 -15.14
CA ALA A 252 -18.09 32.82 -14.50
C ALA A 252 -17.64 31.77 -15.52
N PHE A 253 -18.45 31.50 -16.54
CA PHE A 253 -18.15 30.48 -17.56
C PHE A 253 -17.00 30.89 -18.48
N ALA A 254 -16.78 32.20 -18.70
CA ALA A 254 -15.60 32.68 -19.41
C ALA A 254 -14.31 32.35 -18.63
N GLY A 255 -14.33 32.54 -17.31
CA GLY A 255 -13.24 32.12 -16.43
C GLY A 255 -13.02 30.61 -16.42
N LEU A 256 -14.10 29.83 -16.33
CA LEU A 256 -14.04 28.36 -16.40
C LEU A 256 -13.43 27.87 -17.72
N ALA A 257 -13.74 28.52 -18.84
CA ALA A 257 -13.13 28.20 -20.13
C ALA A 257 -11.61 28.44 -20.11
N VAL A 258 -11.16 29.55 -19.52
CA VAL A 258 -9.71 29.82 -19.35
C VAL A 258 -9.04 28.79 -18.44
N ILE A 259 -9.70 28.37 -17.35
CA ILE A 259 -9.22 27.29 -16.48
C ILE A 259 -9.08 25.99 -17.29
N ALA A 260 -10.10 25.61 -18.07
CA ALA A 260 -10.08 24.40 -18.88
C ALA A 260 -8.94 24.41 -19.91
N VAL A 261 -8.76 25.53 -20.62
CA VAL A 261 -7.63 25.72 -21.57
C VAL A 261 -6.29 25.64 -20.85
N SER A 262 -6.17 26.25 -19.66
CA SER A 262 -4.93 26.19 -18.86
C SER A 262 -4.59 24.76 -18.44
N ILE A 263 -5.59 23.99 -17.98
CA ILE A 263 -5.42 22.57 -17.62
C ILE A 263 -5.01 21.75 -18.84
N LEU A 264 -5.63 21.97 -20.00
CA LEU A 264 -5.29 21.27 -21.23
C LEU A 264 -3.86 21.59 -21.70
N ALA A 265 -3.46 22.85 -21.64
CA ALA A 265 -2.09 23.27 -21.94
C ALA A 265 -1.07 22.59 -20.98
N SER A 266 -1.36 22.58 -19.67
CA SER A 266 -0.54 21.88 -18.68
C SER A 266 -0.46 20.37 -18.93
N TYR A 267 -1.54 19.73 -19.40
CA TYR A 267 -1.53 18.30 -19.75
C TYR A 267 -0.57 18.01 -20.91
N PHE A 268 -0.64 18.78 -22.00
CA PHE A 268 0.29 18.60 -23.13
C PHE A 268 1.74 18.87 -22.72
N LEU A 269 1.98 19.91 -21.92
CA LEU A 269 3.32 20.20 -21.37
C LEU A 269 3.83 19.07 -20.47
N ALA A 270 2.98 18.49 -19.64
CA ALA A 270 3.34 17.34 -18.81
C ALA A 270 3.75 16.14 -19.67
N LYS A 271 3.06 15.89 -20.79
CA LYS A 271 3.44 14.83 -21.74
C LYS A 271 4.83 15.08 -22.36
N PHE A 272 5.11 16.30 -22.81
CA PHE A 272 6.43 16.65 -23.34
C PHE A 272 7.53 16.60 -22.27
N SER A 273 7.23 17.08 -21.06
CA SER A 273 8.12 17.02 -19.91
C SER A 273 8.44 15.56 -19.53
N GLY A 274 7.45 14.66 -19.56
CA GLY A 274 7.64 13.23 -19.33
C GLY A 274 8.57 12.58 -20.36
N ALA A 275 8.41 12.89 -21.65
CA ALA A 275 9.33 12.42 -22.69
C ALA A 275 10.76 12.97 -22.49
N ALA A 276 10.90 14.23 -22.09
CA ALA A 276 12.20 14.82 -21.76
C ALA A 276 12.82 14.17 -20.51
N PHE A 277 12.02 13.82 -19.52
CA PHE A 277 12.46 13.10 -18.32
C PHE A 277 12.99 11.70 -18.66
N VAL A 278 12.32 10.95 -19.54
CA VAL A 278 12.81 9.64 -20.01
C VAL A 278 14.16 9.78 -20.71
N ASN A 279 14.32 10.78 -21.58
CA ASN A 279 15.60 11.04 -22.23
C ASN A 279 16.70 11.40 -21.22
N LEU A 280 16.37 12.24 -20.23
CA LEU A 280 17.28 12.58 -19.12
C LEU A 280 17.71 11.34 -18.33
N MET A 281 16.79 10.43 -17.98
CA MET A 281 17.13 9.20 -17.29
C MET A 281 18.06 8.32 -18.13
N ARG A 282 17.82 8.21 -19.44
CA ARG A 282 18.69 7.46 -20.35
C ARG A 282 20.11 8.04 -20.41
N SER A 283 20.26 9.35 -20.60
CA SER A 283 21.59 10.00 -20.60
C SER A 283 22.31 9.90 -19.25
N LYS A 284 21.55 9.87 -18.14
CA LYS A 284 22.09 9.63 -16.81
C LYS A 284 22.62 8.19 -16.67
N ASP A 285 21.89 7.21 -17.18
CA ASP A 285 22.31 5.80 -17.17
C ASP A 285 23.57 5.59 -18.02
N ASP A 286 23.65 6.22 -19.20
CA ASP A 286 24.85 6.19 -20.05
C ASP A 286 26.09 6.71 -19.29
N ARG A 287 25.96 7.85 -18.57
CA ARG A 287 27.05 8.38 -17.74
C ARG A 287 27.42 7.42 -16.61
N LEU A 288 26.43 6.87 -15.92
CA LEU A 288 26.68 5.94 -14.80
C LEU A 288 27.35 4.66 -15.28
N SER A 289 27.05 4.18 -16.49
CA SER A 289 27.72 3.03 -17.10
C SER A 289 29.21 3.31 -17.28
N VAL A 290 29.58 4.45 -17.88
CA VAL A 290 31.00 4.83 -18.07
C VAL A 290 31.72 4.98 -16.74
N ILE A 291 31.08 5.60 -15.75
CA ILE A 291 31.65 5.72 -14.40
C ILE A 291 31.89 4.32 -13.80
N LYS A 292 30.93 3.41 -13.92
CA LYS A 292 31.06 2.04 -13.41
C LYS A 292 32.22 1.30 -14.07
N GLU A 293 32.41 1.43 -15.38
CA GLU A 293 33.54 0.85 -16.10
C GLU A 293 34.88 1.36 -15.54
N VAL A 294 35.01 2.67 -15.35
CA VAL A 294 36.23 3.31 -14.82
C VAL A 294 36.53 2.82 -13.40
N PHE A 295 35.54 2.76 -12.51
CA PHE A 295 35.74 2.30 -11.14
C PHE A 295 36.06 0.81 -11.05
N THR A 296 35.46 0.00 -11.93
CA THR A 296 35.76 -1.44 -12.01
C THR A 296 37.21 -1.67 -12.45
N ALA A 297 37.72 -0.86 -13.37
CA ALA A 297 39.09 -0.94 -13.89
C ALA A 297 40.07 0.06 -13.24
N ILE A 298 39.77 0.58 -12.04
CA ILE A 298 40.48 1.75 -11.48
C ILE A 298 41.99 1.55 -11.31
N GLN A 299 42.41 0.32 -10.98
CA GLN A 299 43.83 -0.02 -10.85
C GLN A 299 44.57 0.13 -12.19
N ILE A 300 43.97 -0.32 -13.30
CA ILE A 300 44.55 -0.22 -14.65
C ILE A 300 44.62 1.25 -15.08
N VAL A 301 43.56 2.01 -14.83
CA VAL A 301 43.51 3.44 -15.13
C VAL A 301 44.64 4.19 -14.40
N LYS A 302 44.86 3.87 -13.11
CA LYS A 302 45.92 4.46 -12.28
C LYS A 302 47.32 4.05 -12.71
N LEU A 303 47.54 2.77 -13.00
CA LEU A 303 48.85 2.26 -13.44
C LEU A 303 49.32 2.89 -14.75
N ASN A 304 48.39 3.25 -15.64
CA ASN A 304 48.68 3.84 -16.94
C ASN A 304 48.55 5.38 -16.99
N ALA A 305 48.25 6.03 -15.85
CA ALA A 305 48.00 7.47 -15.77
C ALA A 305 46.92 7.98 -16.76
N TRP A 306 45.85 7.20 -16.99
CA TRP A 306 44.77 7.50 -17.94
C TRP A 306 43.64 8.35 -17.35
N GLU A 307 43.80 8.95 -16.17
CA GLU A 307 42.72 9.68 -15.50
C GLU A 307 42.21 10.86 -16.34
N GLY A 308 43.09 11.56 -17.05
CA GLY A 308 42.73 12.68 -17.92
C GLY A 308 41.81 12.24 -19.07
N GLU A 309 42.18 11.18 -19.77
CA GLU A 309 41.42 10.65 -20.91
C GLU A 309 40.02 10.19 -20.50
N PHE A 310 39.91 9.44 -19.39
CA PHE A 310 38.60 9.02 -18.88
C PHE A 310 37.79 10.19 -18.32
N THR A 311 38.43 11.23 -17.77
CA THR A 311 37.74 12.46 -17.35
C THR A 311 37.11 13.16 -18.55
N GLU A 312 37.83 13.30 -19.66
CA GLU A 312 37.28 13.88 -20.90
C GLU A 312 36.16 13.02 -21.49
N LYS A 313 36.31 11.68 -21.50
CA LYS A 313 35.24 10.76 -21.91
C LYS A 313 33.97 10.94 -21.07
N ILE A 314 34.10 11.08 -19.74
CA ILE A 314 32.96 11.33 -18.85
C ILE A 314 32.37 12.73 -19.09
N ARG A 315 33.20 13.76 -19.32
CA ARG A 315 32.74 15.11 -19.65
C ARG A 315 31.92 15.14 -20.94
N ALA A 316 32.33 14.40 -21.97
CA ALA A 316 31.58 14.31 -23.24
C ALA A 316 30.17 13.73 -23.06
N VAL A 317 30.00 12.70 -22.22
CA VAL A 317 28.65 12.18 -21.90
C VAL A 317 27.89 13.15 -20.98
N ARG A 318 28.59 13.84 -20.08
CA ARG A 318 27.99 14.84 -19.18
C ARG A 318 27.42 16.04 -19.93
N THR A 319 28.04 16.52 -21.02
CA THR A 319 27.49 17.64 -21.80
C THR A 319 26.16 17.25 -22.47
N ILE A 320 26.05 16.01 -22.98
CA ILE A 320 24.80 15.46 -23.51
C ILE A 320 23.74 15.40 -22.40
N GLU A 321 24.08 14.83 -21.23
CA GLU A 321 23.17 14.79 -20.07
C GLU A 321 22.72 16.20 -19.66
N LEU A 322 23.62 17.19 -19.61
CA LEU A 322 23.29 18.57 -19.27
C LEU A 322 22.30 19.20 -20.26
N SER A 323 22.41 18.90 -21.55
CA SER A 323 21.43 19.36 -22.54
C SER A 323 20.04 18.75 -22.32
N ALA A 324 19.98 17.48 -21.92
CA ALA A 324 18.72 16.81 -21.55
C ALA A 324 18.14 17.39 -20.25
N VAL A 325 18.99 17.67 -19.25
CA VAL A 325 18.61 18.37 -18.00
C VAL A 325 18.01 19.73 -18.34
N GLN A 326 18.69 20.54 -19.15
CA GLN A 326 18.20 21.87 -19.54
C GLN A 326 16.83 21.78 -20.19
N ARG A 327 16.64 20.89 -21.17
CA ARG A 327 15.33 20.70 -21.82
C ARG A 327 14.23 20.35 -20.82
N PHE A 328 14.49 19.42 -19.91
CA PHE A 328 13.53 19.03 -18.87
C PHE A 328 13.19 20.21 -17.94
N LEU A 329 14.21 20.95 -17.48
CA LEU A 329 14.02 22.10 -16.60
C LEU A 329 13.29 23.26 -17.29
N TYR A 330 13.59 23.57 -18.55
CA TYR A 330 12.88 24.60 -19.32
C TYR A 330 11.40 24.25 -19.51
N LEU A 331 11.09 23.01 -19.85
CA LEU A 331 9.69 22.55 -19.94
C LEU A 331 8.98 22.63 -18.58
N GLY A 332 9.69 22.30 -17.50
CA GLY A 332 9.21 22.47 -16.12
C GLY A 332 8.92 23.94 -15.80
N ALA A 333 9.82 24.85 -16.13
CA ALA A 333 9.65 26.29 -15.93
C ALA A 333 8.46 26.84 -16.71
N VAL A 334 8.28 26.45 -17.98
CA VAL A 334 7.11 26.85 -18.78
C VAL A 334 5.81 26.36 -18.14
N ASN A 335 5.77 25.10 -17.68
CA ASN A 335 4.58 24.55 -17.00
C ASN A 335 4.27 25.32 -15.70
N ILE A 336 5.28 25.62 -14.88
CA ILE A 336 5.13 26.43 -13.68
C ILE A 336 4.60 27.83 -14.04
N THR A 337 5.17 28.50 -15.04
CA THR A 337 4.74 29.84 -15.47
C THR A 337 3.28 29.86 -15.94
N ILE A 338 2.84 28.88 -16.72
CA ILE A 338 1.44 28.77 -17.14
C ILE A 338 0.54 28.53 -15.93
N LEU A 339 0.99 27.70 -14.98
CA LEU A 339 0.24 27.47 -13.76
C LEU A 339 0.10 28.76 -12.94
N TRP A 340 1.18 29.47 -12.63
CA TRP A 340 1.09 30.67 -11.78
C TRP A 340 0.47 31.89 -12.49
N SER A 341 0.49 31.95 -13.82
CA SER A 341 -0.17 33.04 -14.58
C SER A 341 -1.66 32.81 -14.84
N SER A 342 -2.13 31.55 -14.81
CA SER A 342 -3.53 31.20 -15.08
C SER A 342 -4.56 31.97 -14.23
N PRO A 343 -4.41 32.16 -12.90
CA PRO A 343 -5.38 32.92 -12.09
C PRO A 343 -5.57 34.37 -12.56
N LEU A 344 -4.50 34.99 -13.04
CA LEU A 344 -4.55 36.35 -13.60
C LEU A 344 -5.35 36.36 -14.90
N ALA A 345 -5.08 35.41 -15.81
CA ALA A 345 -5.82 35.29 -17.06
C ALA A 345 -7.31 35.01 -16.83
N VAL A 346 -7.63 34.10 -15.90
CA VAL A 346 -9.01 33.74 -15.52
C VAL A 346 -9.75 34.97 -15.00
N SER A 347 -9.14 35.72 -14.09
CA SER A 347 -9.75 36.92 -13.50
C SER A 347 -9.94 38.02 -14.54
N THR A 348 -8.91 38.32 -15.34
CA THR A 348 -8.96 39.34 -16.39
C THR A 348 -10.05 39.06 -17.43
N VAL A 349 -10.12 37.83 -17.95
CA VAL A 349 -11.13 37.46 -18.95
C VAL A 349 -12.54 37.49 -18.35
N SER A 350 -12.74 36.94 -17.15
CA SER A 350 -14.05 36.94 -16.50
C SER A 350 -14.54 38.36 -16.22
N PHE A 351 -13.68 39.21 -15.68
CA PHE A 351 -14.05 40.59 -15.37
C PHE A 351 -14.26 41.43 -16.63
N ALA A 352 -13.47 41.22 -17.69
CA ALA A 352 -13.71 41.86 -18.98
C ALA A 352 -15.07 41.49 -19.57
N VAL A 353 -15.47 40.21 -19.52
CA VAL A 353 -16.82 39.80 -19.96
C VAL A 353 -17.90 40.44 -19.07
N TYR A 354 -17.68 40.49 -17.76
CA TYR A 354 -18.65 41.05 -16.82
C TYR A 354 -18.85 42.57 -17.01
N THR A 355 -17.79 43.33 -17.28
CA THR A 355 -17.88 44.80 -17.43
C THR A 355 -18.19 45.21 -18.87
N ILE A 356 -17.45 44.69 -19.85
CA ILE A 356 -17.52 45.12 -21.25
C ILE A 356 -18.73 44.48 -21.95
N THR A 357 -18.91 43.17 -21.81
CA THR A 357 -19.97 42.44 -22.54
C THR A 357 -21.32 42.51 -21.82
N MET A 358 -21.32 42.37 -20.48
CA MET A 358 -22.57 42.38 -19.71
C MET A 358 -22.96 43.78 -19.19
N GLY A 359 -22.09 44.79 -19.33
CA GLY A 359 -22.35 46.17 -18.91
C GLY A 359 -22.56 46.34 -17.40
N LYS A 360 -22.10 45.39 -16.57
CA LYS A 360 -22.34 45.42 -15.12
C LYS A 360 -21.18 46.10 -14.38
N VAL A 361 -21.52 46.82 -13.31
CA VAL A 361 -20.54 47.45 -12.43
C VAL A 361 -19.84 46.39 -11.58
N LEU A 362 -18.51 46.42 -11.64
CA LEU A 362 -17.64 45.51 -10.90
C LEU A 362 -17.24 46.16 -9.57
N THR A 363 -17.80 45.66 -8.47
CA THR A 363 -17.49 46.13 -7.11
C THR A 363 -16.30 45.37 -6.52
N ALA A 364 -15.59 45.98 -5.57
CA ALA A 364 -14.48 45.32 -4.88
C ALA A 364 -14.88 43.96 -4.27
N ALA A 365 -16.05 43.90 -3.61
CA ALA A 365 -16.58 42.66 -3.04
C ALA A 365 -16.70 41.54 -4.09
N LYS A 366 -17.23 41.85 -5.29
CA LYS A 366 -17.34 40.87 -6.38
C LYS A 366 -15.97 40.41 -6.90
N VAL A 367 -15.02 41.33 -7.05
CA VAL A 367 -13.66 41.02 -7.50
C VAL A 367 -12.97 40.05 -6.55
N PHE A 368 -12.87 40.40 -5.27
CA PHE A 368 -12.17 39.57 -4.28
C PHE A 368 -12.84 38.22 -4.08
N THR A 369 -14.18 38.19 -4.05
CA THR A 369 -14.94 36.94 -3.91
C THR A 369 -14.75 36.02 -5.11
N ALA A 370 -14.82 36.56 -6.33
CA ALA A 370 -14.63 35.76 -7.55
C ALA A 370 -13.19 35.22 -7.65
N ILE A 371 -12.17 36.02 -7.33
CA ILE A 371 -10.77 35.56 -7.30
C ILE A 371 -10.60 34.40 -6.30
N ALA A 372 -11.16 34.54 -5.10
CA ALA A 372 -11.09 33.51 -4.07
C ALA A 372 -11.76 32.20 -4.53
N LEU A 373 -12.96 32.28 -5.11
CA LEU A 373 -13.69 31.14 -5.64
C LEU A 373 -12.98 30.47 -6.83
N PHE A 374 -12.40 31.25 -7.76
CA PHE A 374 -11.60 30.69 -8.87
C PHE A 374 -10.37 29.94 -8.37
N ASN A 375 -9.65 30.49 -7.40
CA ASN A 375 -8.50 29.82 -6.78
C ASN A 375 -8.91 28.52 -6.09
N MET A 376 -10.04 28.52 -5.38
CA MET A 376 -10.57 27.31 -4.73
C MET A 376 -10.99 26.22 -5.72
N LEU A 377 -11.46 26.58 -6.92
CA LEU A 377 -11.93 25.61 -7.92
C LEU A 377 -10.76 24.91 -8.64
N ARG A 378 -9.60 25.55 -8.66
CA ARG A 378 -8.43 25.08 -9.41
C ARG A 378 -7.90 23.73 -8.92
N ASP A 379 -7.71 23.59 -7.61
CA ASP A 379 -7.15 22.37 -7.03
C ASP A 379 -8.07 21.15 -7.20
N PRO A 380 -9.39 21.24 -6.91
CA PRO A 380 -10.33 20.16 -7.19
C PRO A 380 -10.31 19.69 -8.65
N LEU A 381 -10.31 20.62 -9.62
CA LEU A 381 -10.25 20.29 -11.05
C LEU A 381 -8.93 19.61 -11.45
N ARG A 382 -7.81 19.95 -10.78
CA ARG A 382 -6.51 19.33 -11.03
C ARG A 382 -6.38 17.95 -10.39
N VAL A 383 -6.91 17.77 -9.19
CA VAL A 383 -6.75 16.54 -8.39
C VAL A 383 -7.72 15.45 -8.84
N LEU A 384 -8.92 15.79 -9.31
CA LEU A 384 -9.95 14.82 -9.69
C LEU A 384 -9.46 13.77 -10.72
N PRO A 385 -8.77 14.13 -11.82
CA PRO A 385 -8.25 13.12 -12.76
C PRO A 385 -7.26 12.15 -12.11
N THR A 386 -6.39 12.65 -11.22
CA THR A 386 -5.43 11.82 -10.49
C THR A 386 -6.14 10.85 -9.54
N VAL A 387 -7.19 11.30 -8.85
CA VAL A 387 -8.00 10.45 -7.98
C VAL A 387 -8.67 9.34 -8.81
N ILE A 388 -9.30 9.68 -9.94
CA ILE A 388 -9.90 8.68 -10.85
C ILE A 388 -8.85 7.67 -11.31
N GLN A 389 -7.66 8.13 -11.71
CA GLN A 389 -6.55 7.25 -12.10
C GLN A 389 -6.13 6.29 -10.99
N MET A 390 -6.07 6.76 -9.72
CA MET A 390 -5.77 5.90 -8.57
C MET A 390 -6.81 4.79 -8.39
N PHE A 391 -8.10 5.09 -8.58
CA PHE A 391 -9.16 4.07 -8.53
C PHE A 391 -9.06 3.06 -9.66
N ILE A 392 -8.71 3.49 -10.88
CA ILE A 392 -8.47 2.58 -12.01
C ILE A 392 -7.30 1.63 -11.70
N GLN A 393 -6.19 2.15 -11.16
CA GLN A 393 -5.04 1.32 -10.79
C GLN A 393 -5.38 0.36 -9.64
N ALA A 394 -6.06 0.83 -8.60
CA ALA A 394 -6.51 -0.01 -7.50
C ALA A 394 -7.44 -1.12 -7.96
N LYS A 395 -8.34 -0.86 -8.91
CA LYS A 395 -9.19 -1.89 -9.52
C LYS A 395 -8.34 -2.99 -10.16
N ILE A 396 -7.40 -2.62 -11.04
CA ILE A 396 -6.52 -3.60 -11.72
C ILE A 396 -5.69 -4.40 -10.70
N SER A 397 -5.23 -3.74 -9.63
CA SER A 397 -4.53 -4.40 -8.53
C SER A 397 -5.44 -5.36 -7.75
N ILE A 398 -6.70 -4.99 -7.46
CA ILE A 398 -7.69 -5.87 -6.81
C ILE A 398 -8.03 -7.08 -7.68
N ASP A 399 -8.15 -6.90 -8.99
CA ASP A 399 -8.41 -7.99 -9.94
C ASP A 399 -7.26 -9.01 -9.89
N ARG A 400 -6.00 -8.55 -9.99
CA ARG A 400 -4.81 -9.41 -9.84
C ARG A 400 -4.72 -10.10 -8.47
N PHE A 401 -5.06 -9.38 -7.40
CA PHE A 401 -5.18 -9.96 -6.06
C PHE A 401 -6.20 -11.10 -6.03
N THR A 402 -7.36 -10.90 -6.65
CA THR A 402 -8.44 -11.88 -6.71
C THR A 402 -8.00 -13.12 -7.50
N ASP A 403 -7.35 -12.92 -8.64
CA ASP A 403 -6.79 -14.00 -9.47
C ASP A 403 -5.77 -14.82 -8.68
N PHE A 404 -4.85 -14.17 -7.96
CA PHE A 404 -3.87 -14.86 -7.13
C PHE A 404 -4.51 -15.64 -5.97
N LEU A 405 -5.52 -15.06 -5.29
CA LEU A 405 -6.25 -15.73 -4.23
C LEU A 405 -7.10 -16.91 -4.74
N SER A 406 -7.44 -16.95 -6.03
CA SER A 406 -8.16 -18.06 -6.66
C SER A 406 -7.27 -19.26 -7.00
N LEU A 407 -5.94 -19.12 -6.98
CA LEU A 407 -5.01 -20.20 -7.28
C LEU A 407 -5.22 -21.41 -6.36
N GLY A 408 -4.93 -22.60 -6.89
CA GLY A 408 -5.03 -23.86 -6.16
C GLY A 408 -4.14 -23.89 -4.91
N GLU A 409 -4.70 -24.41 -3.81
CA GLU A 409 -3.96 -24.67 -2.58
C GLU A 409 -3.52 -26.14 -2.53
N PHE A 410 -2.44 -26.42 -1.80
CA PHE A 410 -2.04 -27.79 -1.52
C PHE A 410 -3.15 -28.49 -0.74
N ASN A 411 -3.39 -29.77 -1.03
CA ASN A 411 -4.39 -30.54 -0.32
C ASN A 411 -3.74 -31.27 0.86
N PRO A 412 -4.07 -30.95 2.12
CA PRO A 412 -3.50 -31.65 3.27
C PRO A 412 -3.83 -33.14 3.29
N THR A 413 -4.85 -33.60 2.55
CA THR A 413 -5.19 -35.03 2.44
C THR A 413 -4.34 -35.78 1.41
N ASN A 414 -3.40 -35.12 0.72
CA ASN A 414 -2.48 -35.80 -0.17
C ASN A 414 -1.66 -36.86 0.58
N VAL A 415 -1.26 -36.55 1.82
CA VAL A 415 -0.51 -37.45 2.71
C VAL A 415 -1.27 -37.63 4.01
N THR A 416 -1.64 -38.87 4.31
CA THR A 416 -2.24 -39.22 5.59
C THR A 416 -1.14 -39.20 6.66
N ARG A 417 -1.35 -38.40 7.70
CA ARG A 417 -0.51 -38.37 8.90
C ARG A 417 -1.14 -39.26 9.95
N ASP A 418 -0.34 -40.08 10.60
CA ASP A 418 -0.73 -40.89 11.78
C ASP A 418 -1.96 -41.79 11.58
N ASP A 419 -1.97 -42.56 10.48
CA ASP A 419 -2.94 -43.62 10.22
C ASP A 419 -2.80 -44.80 11.22
N PRO A 420 -3.84 -45.11 12.02
CA PRO A 420 -3.82 -46.23 12.96
C PRO A 420 -3.91 -47.61 12.29
N VAL A 421 -4.28 -47.69 11.01
CA VAL A 421 -4.33 -48.93 10.24
C VAL A 421 -2.93 -49.42 9.90
N GLN A 422 -1.97 -48.49 9.77
CA GLN A 422 -0.60 -48.81 9.42
C GLN A 422 0.15 -49.42 10.61
N PRO A 423 0.91 -50.51 10.41
CA PRO A 423 1.67 -51.17 11.48
C PRO A 423 2.56 -50.21 12.29
N ALA A 424 2.79 -50.54 13.57
CA ALA A 424 3.54 -49.67 14.49
C ALA A 424 5.00 -49.41 14.03
N ASP A 425 5.60 -50.36 13.30
CA ASP A 425 6.96 -50.26 12.78
C ASP A 425 7.05 -49.50 11.44
N VAL A 426 5.94 -49.31 10.72
CA VAL A 426 5.93 -48.59 9.43
C VAL A 426 5.95 -47.08 9.65
N MET A 427 6.94 -46.41 9.05
CA MET A 427 7.11 -44.96 9.13
C MET A 427 6.64 -44.23 7.88
N MET A 428 6.78 -44.85 6.70
CA MET A 428 6.29 -44.32 5.44
C MET A 428 5.77 -45.44 4.54
N ALA A 429 4.64 -45.22 3.87
CA ALA A 429 4.10 -46.16 2.89
C ALA A 429 3.45 -45.42 1.71
N ILE A 430 3.62 -45.98 0.51
CA ILE A 430 2.90 -45.61 -0.71
C ILE A 430 2.30 -46.90 -1.27
N GLU A 431 0.99 -46.89 -1.53
CA GLU A 431 0.23 -48.01 -2.08
C GLU A 431 -0.44 -47.56 -3.38
N ASP A 432 -0.04 -48.16 -4.50
CA ASP A 432 -0.48 -47.86 -5.88
C ASP A 432 -0.58 -46.36 -6.20
N GLY A 433 0.45 -45.62 -5.77
CA GLY A 433 0.47 -44.17 -5.86
C GLY A 433 0.73 -43.67 -7.28
N ALA A 434 -0.12 -42.75 -7.76
CA ALA A 434 0.15 -41.95 -8.95
C ALA A 434 0.19 -40.45 -8.61
N PHE A 435 1.27 -39.77 -9.02
CA PHE A 435 1.54 -38.38 -8.63
C PHE A 435 1.87 -37.49 -9.81
N GLY A 436 1.39 -36.26 -9.78
CA GLY A 436 1.60 -35.26 -10.83
C GLY A 436 1.79 -33.84 -10.28
N TRP A 437 2.48 -33.00 -11.03
CA TRP A 437 2.53 -31.55 -10.75
C TRP A 437 1.23 -30.84 -11.16
N THR A 438 0.49 -31.43 -12.09
CA THR A 438 -0.88 -31.04 -12.45
C THR A 438 -1.85 -32.17 -12.10
N LYS A 439 -3.15 -31.87 -12.10
CA LYS A 439 -4.20 -32.87 -11.86
C LYS A 439 -4.45 -33.79 -13.07
N GLU A 440 -3.82 -33.49 -14.21
CA GLU A 440 -4.09 -34.13 -15.50
C GLU A 440 -2.99 -35.12 -15.89
N THR A 441 -1.74 -34.86 -15.50
CA THR A 441 -0.59 -35.66 -15.95
C THR A 441 0.13 -36.30 -14.77
N ALA A 442 0.13 -37.64 -14.76
CA ALA A 442 0.91 -38.42 -13.82
C ALA A 442 2.38 -38.47 -14.27
N LEU A 443 3.28 -38.01 -13.41
CA LEU A 443 4.73 -38.12 -13.58
C LEU A 443 5.26 -39.43 -12.98
N LEU A 444 4.72 -39.83 -11.84
CA LEU A 444 5.02 -41.08 -11.16
C LEU A 444 3.76 -41.95 -11.22
N ASN A 445 3.91 -43.21 -11.64
CA ASN A 445 2.81 -44.17 -11.79
C ASN A 445 3.14 -45.48 -11.06
N HIS A 446 2.12 -46.11 -10.46
CA HIS A 446 2.22 -47.40 -9.79
C HIS A 446 3.35 -47.49 -8.75
N VAL A 447 3.56 -46.40 -8.02
CA VAL A 447 4.59 -46.35 -6.97
C VAL A 447 4.11 -47.15 -5.77
N ASN A 448 4.91 -48.14 -5.37
CA ASN A 448 4.69 -48.91 -4.16
C ASN A 448 5.97 -48.88 -3.33
N LEU A 449 5.89 -48.42 -2.09
CA LEU A 449 7.03 -48.25 -1.20
C LEU A 449 6.59 -48.48 0.25
N THR A 450 7.38 -49.18 1.04
CA THR A 450 7.17 -49.31 2.48
C THR A 450 8.51 -49.18 3.18
N VAL A 451 8.59 -48.29 4.18
CA VAL A 451 9.81 -48.02 4.96
C VAL A 451 9.50 -48.16 6.45
N LYS A 452 10.31 -48.97 7.14
CA LYS A 452 10.15 -49.25 8.57
C LYS A 452 11.08 -48.38 9.41
N GLN A 453 10.80 -48.34 10.71
CA GLN A 453 11.61 -47.65 11.68
C GLN A 453 13.03 -48.23 11.75
N GLY A 454 14.03 -47.36 11.58
CA GLY A 454 15.45 -47.75 11.62
C GLY A 454 16.05 -48.10 10.25
N ASP A 455 15.24 -48.14 9.19
CA ASP A 455 15.73 -48.42 7.84
C ASP A 455 16.57 -47.27 7.28
N LEU A 456 17.70 -47.61 6.64
CA LEU A 456 18.44 -46.73 5.75
C LEU A 456 18.10 -47.08 4.30
N VAL A 457 17.26 -46.26 3.67
CA VAL A 457 16.78 -46.49 2.30
C VAL A 457 17.55 -45.64 1.30
N VAL A 458 18.06 -46.26 0.24
CA VAL A 458 18.77 -45.57 -0.84
C VAL A 458 17.95 -45.64 -2.13
N VAL A 459 17.61 -44.47 -2.69
CA VAL A 459 16.89 -44.36 -3.97
C VAL A 459 17.87 -43.98 -5.07
N HIS A 460 18.02 -44.84 -6.09
CA HIS A 460 18.92 -44.61 -7.22
C HIS A 460 18.17 -44.65 -8.57
N GLY A 461 18.76 -44.06 -9.61
CA GLY A 461 18.16 -44.01 -10.95
C GLY A 461 18.78 -42.90 -11.82
N SER A 462 18.52 -42.94 -13.13
CA SER A 462 19.03 -41.98 -14.11
C SER A 462 18.60 -40.53 -13.81
N VAL A 463 19.32 -39.55 -14.37
CA VAL A 463 18.92 -38.13 -14.25
C VAL A 463 17.52 -37.94 -14.85
N GLY A 464 16.64 -37.23 -14.14
CA GLY A 464 15.26 -37.03 -14.57
C GLY A 464 14.28 -38.18 -14.25
N SER A 465 14.73 -39.27 -13.61
CA SER A 465 13.88 -40.43 -13.27
C SER A 465 12.83 -40.19 -12.17
N GLY A 466 12.59 -38.94 -11.74
CA GLY A 466 11.57 -38.61 -10.74
C GLY A 466 11.98 -38.79 -9.27
N LYS A 467 13.27 -38.96 -8.93
CA LYS A 467 13.74 -39.12 -7.53
C LYS A 467 13.31 -37.95 -6.62
N SER A 468 13.58 -36.72 -7.03
CA SER A 468 13.17 -35.53 -6.27
C SER A 468 11.64 -35.38 -6.21
N SER A 469 10.95 -35.82 -7.26
CA SER A 469 9.48 -35.87 -7.30
C SER A 469 8.92 -36.87 -6.28
N LEU A 470 9.56 -38.03 -6.09
CA LEU A 470 9.16 -39.00 -5.07
C LEU A 470 9.22 -38.40 -3.67
N CYS A 471 10.30 -37.68 -3.34
CA CYS A 471 10.40 -36.94 -2.07
C CYS A 471 9.30 -35.89 -1.93
N SER A 472 8.99 -35.16 -3.02
CA SER A 472 7.93 -34.14 -3.03
C SER A 472 6.53 -34.76 -2.83
N ALA A 473 6.29 -35.95 -3.39
CA ALA A 473 5.06 -36.71 -3.17
C ALA A 473 4.89 -37.16 -1.70
N LEU A 474 5.97 -37.63 -1.08
CA LEU A 474 5.98 -37.99 0.35
C LEU A 474 5.75 -36.79 1.28
N LEU A 475 6.18 -35.59 0.87
CA LEU A 475 5.91 -34.35 1.60
C LEU A 475 4.49 -33.83 1.40
N GLY A 476 3.79 -34.29 0.35
CA GLY A 476 2.44 -33.85 -0.01
C GLY A 476 2.39 -32.65 -0.96
N GLU A 477 3.54 -32.24 -1.50
CA GLU A 477 3.67 -31.09 -2.41
C GLU A 477 3.19 -31.40 -3.83
N MET A 478 3.21 -32.68 -4.24
CA MET A 478 2.65 -33.12 -5.52
C MET A 478 1.17 -33.50 -5.38
N ASN A 479 0.40 -33.34 -6.46
CA ASN A 479 -0.97 -33.82 -6.50
C ASN A 479 -0.99 -35.34 -6.51
N LYS A 480 -1.75 -35.94 -5.59
CA LYS A 480 -2.07 -37.37 -5.59
C LYS A 480 -3.27 -37.62 -6.49
N LEU A 481 -3.09 -38.37 -7.56
CA LEU A 481 -4.13 -38.72 -8.53
C LEU A 481 -4.86 -40.00 -8.09
N THR A 482 -4.10 -41.02 -7.72
CA THR A 482 -4.60 -42.31 -7.20
C THR A 482 -3.66 -42.84 -6.11
N GLY A 483 -4.14 -43.86 -5.40
CA GLY A 483 -3.38 -44.55 -4.35
C GLY A 483 -3.41 -43.84 -2.99
N ASN A 484 -2.66 -44.42 -2.05
CA ASN A 484 -2.54 -43.92 -0.68
C ASN A 484 -1.09 -43.58 -0.35
N VAL A 485 -0.90 -42.51 0.44
CA VAL A 485 0.40 -42.12 0.98
C VAL A 485 0.26 -41.90 2.46
N PHE A 486 1.15 -42.51 3.22
CA PHE A 486 1.20 -42.44 4.66
C PHE A 486 2.61 -42.03 5.11
N VAL A 487 2.68 -41.08 6.06
CA VAL A 487 3.91 -40.66 6.72
C VAL A 487 3.64 -40.44 8.21
N ARG A 488 4.41 -41.10 9.07
CA ARG A 488 4.31 -41.00 10.54
C ARG A 488 5.25 -39.92 11.08
N GLY A 489 4.75 -39.08 11.98
CA GLY A 489 5.57 -38.13 12.75
C GLY A 489 6.16 -36.96 11.95
N ARG A 490 7.32 -36.46 12.43
CA ARG A 490 8.02 -35.28 11.90
C ARG A 490 8.99 -35.66 10.78
N VAL A 491 9.06 -34.82 9.75
CA VAL A 491 9.92 -35.02 8.58
C VAL A 491 10.95 -33.90 8.54
N ALA A 492 12.22 -34.25 8.32
CA ALA A 492 13.27 -33.30 7.94
C ALA A 492 13.54 -33.47 6.44
N TYR A 493 13.55 -32.36 5.70
CA TYR A 493 13.78 -32.36 4.26
C TYR A 493 14.99 -31.50 3.91
N TYR A 494 15.86 -32.05 3.07
CA TYR A 494 17.02 -31.36 2.51
C TYR A 494 16.85 -31.36 0.99
N SER A 495 16.59 -30.17 0.43
CA SER A 495 16.39 -29.98 -1.00
C SER A 495 17.71 -30.06 -1.77
N GLN A 496 17.60 -30.42 -3.06
CA GLN A 496 18.74 -30.41 -3.98
C GLN A 496 19.31 -28.99 -4.17
N GLU A 497 18.43 -27.99 -4.24
CA GLU A 497 18.84 -26.59 -4.21
C GLU A 497 18.86 -26.11 -2.77
N THR A 498 20.00 -25.59 -2.33
CA THR A 498 20.16 -25.08 -0.98
C THR A 498 19.40 -23.77 -0.81
N TRP A 499 18.66 -23.67 0.28
CA TRP A 499 18.02 -22.43 0.71
C TRP A 499 18.61 -22.01 2.05
N ILE A 500 19.13 -20.78 2.10
CA ILE A 500 19.79 -20.20 3.28
C ILE A 500 19.11 -18.86 3.55
N GLN A 501 18.66 -18.66 4.77
CA GLN A 501 18.07 -17.40 5.23
C GLN A 501 19.16 -16.34 5.38
N ASN A 502 18.79 -15.07 5.18
CA ASN A 502 19.69 -13.94 5.42
C ASN A 502 19.86 -13.70 6.94
N MET A 503 20.59 -14.60 7.58
CA MET A 503 20.87 -14.66 9.02
C MET A 503 22.30 -15.19 9.21
N THR A 504 22.77 -15.24 10.46
CA THR A 504 24.07 -15.87 10.74
C THR A 504 24.05 -17.36 10.38
N ILE A 505 25.24 -17.94 10.17
CA ILE A 505 25.37 -19.40 9.91
C ILE A 505 24.76 -20.20 11.06
N ARG A 506 25.01 -19.77 12.31
CA ARG A 506 24.47 -20.44 13.50
C ARG A 506 22.94 -20.42 13.50
N GLU A 507 22.32 -19.28 13.21
CA GLU A 507 20.86 -19.16 13.18
C GLU A 507 20.24 -20.00 12.05
N ASN A 508 20.89 -20.07 10.88
CA ASN A 508 20.48 -20.96 9.81
C ASN A 508 20.49 -22.44 10.23
N ILE A 509 21.50 -22.87 11.00
CA ILE A 509 21.60 -24.25 11.51
C ILE A 509 20.56 -24.51 12.61
N LEU A 510 20.33 -23.55 13.51
CA LEU A 510 19.35 -23.68 14.59
C LEU A 510 17.91 -23.63 14.08
N PHE A 511 17.66 -22.89 13.01
CA PHE A 511 16.36 -22.78 12.34
C PHE A 511 15.21 -22.43 13.31
N GLY A 512 15.46 -21.50 14.23
CA GLY A 512 14.50 -21.07 15.27
C GLY A 512 14.51 -21.91 16.55
N LEU A 513 15.35 -22.93 16.69
CA LEU A 513 15.52 -23.66 17.94
C LEU A 513 16.50 -22.97 18.90
N PRO A 514 16.36 -23.16 20.23
CA PRO A 514 17.32 -22.63 21.20
C PRO A 514 18.71 -23.21 20.99
N TYR A 515 19.74 -22.40 21.26
CA TYR A 515 21.13 -22.83 21.13
C TYR A 515 21.52 -23.77 22.27
N ASP A 516 21.72 -25.05 21.93
CA ASP A 516 22.35 -26.05 22.79
C ASP A 516 23.77 -26.29 22.31
N LYS A 517 24.76 -25.85 23.10
CA LYS A 517 26.18 -25.93 22.75
C LYS A 517 26.65 -27.36 22.56
N GLU A 518 26.28 -28.29 23.45
CA GLU A 518 26.78 -29.67 23.38
C GLU A 518 26.21 -30.40 22.18
N LYS A 519 24.90 -30.23 21.92
CA LYS A 519 24.25 -30.80 20.74
C LYS A 519 24.82 -30.22 19.45
N TYR A 520 24.99 -28.89 19.39
CA TYR A 520 25.50 -28.21 18.20
C TYR A 520 26.93 -28.67 17.86
N SER A 521 27.81 -28.74 18.86
CA SER A 521 29.20 -29.21 18.68
C SER A 521 29.34 -30.71 18.41
N ARG A 522 28.29 -31.52 18.58
CA ARG A 522 28.29 -32.94 18.20
C ARG A 522 27.84 -33.14 16.75
N VAL A 523 26.99 -32.25 16.24
CA VAL A 523 26.42 -32.34 14.89
C VAL A 523 27.35 -31.73 13.84
N ILE A 524 28.06 -30.65 14.19
CA ILE A 524 29.12 -30.01 13.41
C ILE A 524 30.46 -30.58 13.84
#